data_AF-A0A5K3FC14-F1
#
_entry.id   AF-A0A5K3FC14-F1
#
_cell.length_a   1.000
_cell.length_b   1.000
_cell.length_c   1.000
_cell.angle_alpha   90.00
_cell.angle_beta   90.00
_cell.angle_gamma   90.00
#
_symmetry.space_group_name_H-M   'P 1'
#
loop_
_entity.id
_entity.type
_entity.pdbx_description
1 polymer ?
#
loop_
_entity_poly.entity_id
_entity_poly.type
_entity_poly.pdbx_seq_one_letter_code
_entity_poly.pdbx_strand_id
1 'polypeptide(L)'
;MVLELCELLAELAERRASALTDCTTTTTTAVAQPADSNGENSDSSLPNTPLQTQQHTKLKLVPEAKRIVEQLVLYRRILYYLEYVFAQVKKAVSENRLKPTSIAKKRLTDCNALYHRCYIRLCQLSRLSRREDLLEPVGRHLSRVTANRLIFNYALDQCFAAEMDDYIGDLGLALRRYRAAITLIHGLCQHATTQYDKSLLSDCLRMIQDRHGTLWAHVAGSGCRARGDEIQRRISNVGLDSPLAPSSVTSR
;
A
#
# COMPACT_ATOMS: atom_id res chain seq x y z
N MET A 1 13.74 5.38 2.37
CA MET A 1 12.50 6.15 2.54
C MET A 1 12.03 6.83 1.26
N VAL A 2 12.70 7.87 0.72
CA VAL A 2 12.16 8.54 -0.49
C VAL A 2 12.14 7.63 -1.73
N LEU A 3 13.19 6.83 -1.96
CA LEU A 3 13.19 5.85 -3.05
C LEU A 3 12.04 4.84 -2.91
N GLU A 4 11.86 4.26 -1.72
CA GLU A 4 10.76 3.33 -1.43
C GLU A 4 9.38 3.98 -1.66
N LEU A 5 9.21 5.25 -1.26
CA LEU A 5 8.00 6.01 -1.55
C LEU A 5 7.78 6.12 -3.07
N CYS A 6 8.79 6.54 -3.82
CA CYS A 6 8.69 6.67 -5.28
C CYS A 6 8.40 5.34 -5.98
N GLU A 7 8.96 4.23 -5.49
CA GLU A 7 8.66 2.88 -5.98
C GLU A 7 7.19 2.50 -5.74
N LEU A 8 6.66 2.74 -4.53
CA LEU A 8 5.25 2.51 -4.22
C LEU A 8 4.32 3.36 -5.10
N LEU A 9 4.69 4.61 -5.38
CA LEU A 9 3.92 5.47 -6.27
C LEU A 9 3.97 5.01 -7.73
N ALA A 10 5.11 4.48 -8.18
CA ALA A 10 5.24 3.91 -9.52
C ALA A 10 4.37 2.66 -9.65
N GLU A 11 4.40 1.79 -8.64
CA GLU A 11 3.54 0.60 -8.56
C GLU A 11 2.05 0.97 -8.58
N LEU A 12 1.65 2.00 -7.81
CA LEU A 12 0.29 2.53 -7.84
C LEU A 12 -0.07 3.06 -9.23
N ALA A 13 0.81 3.82 -9.88
CA ALA A 13 0.57 4.35 -11.22
C ALA A 13 0.39 3.23 -12.25
N GLU A 14 1.19 2.17 -12.16
CA GLU A 14 1.08 1.00 -13.02
C GLU A 14 -0.26 0.26 -12.80
N ARG A 15 -0.70 0.10 -11.55
CA ARG A 15 -2.04 -0.45 -11.26
C ARG A 15 -3.16 0.39 -11.86
N ARG A 16 -3.04 1.72 -11.85
CA ARG A 16 -4.03 2.63 -12.46
C ARG A 16 -4.00 2.60 -14.00
N ALA A 17 -3.02 1.96 -14.63
CA ALA A 17 -3.06 1.74 -16.08
C ALA A 17 -4.10 0.67 -16.48
N SER A 18 -4.38 -0.29 -15.58
CA SER A 18 -5.33 -1.38 -15.80
C SER A 18 -6.76 -0.86 -15.96
N ALA A 19 -7.47 -1.36 -16.97
CA ALA A 19 -8.85 -0.96 -17.25
C ALA A 19 -9.88 -1.47 -16.23
N LEU A 20 -9.48 -2.48 -15.44
CA LEU A 20 -10.27 -3.11 -14.39
C LEU A 20 -9.92 -2.49 -13.05
N THR A 21 -10.95 -2.16 -12.25
CA THR A 21 -10.76 -1.90 -10.81
C THR A 21 -10.96 -3.19 -10.03
N ASP A 22 -10.04 -3.47 -9.11
CA ASP A 22 -10.30 -4.40 -8.01
C ASP A 22 -11.46 -3.85 -7.19
N CYS A 23 -12.39 -4.71 -6.76
CA CYS A 23 -13.69 -4.34 -6.19
C CYS A 23 -13.61 -3.72 -4.77
N THR A 24 -12.56 -2.98 -4.43
CA THR A 24 -12.42 -2.24 -3.17
C THR A 24 -12.93 -0.81 -3.34
N THR A 25 -14.24 -0.63 -3.48
CA THR A 25 -14.86 0.69 -3.30
C THR A 25 -15.66 0.72 -2.01
N THR A 26 -15.09 1.27 -0.95
CA THR A 26 -15.86 1.93 0.11
C THR A 26 -16.58 3.12 -0.53
N THR A 27 -17.83 2.89 -0.87
CA THR A 27 -18.76 3.96 -1.24
C THR A 27 -19.08 4.68 0.06
N THR A 28 -18.38 5.78 0.36
CA THR A 28 -18.91 6.77 1.30
C THR A 28 -20.07 7.45 0.59
N THR A 29 -21.26 6.86 0.71
CA THR A 29 -22.52 7.49 0.35
C THR A 29 -22.62 8.79 1.13
N ALA A 30 -22.76 9.89 0.37
CA ALA A 30 -23.15 11.17 0.92
C ALA A 30 -24.43 10.98 1.74
N VAL A 31 -24.43 11.57 2.94
CA VAL A 31 -25.58 11.71 3.82
C VAL A 31 -26.70 12.42 3.04
N ALA A 32 -27.75 11.68 2.70
CA ALA A 32 -29.04 12.25 2.33
C ALA A 32 -29.80 12.53 3.63
N GLN A 33 -30.09 13.81 3.89
CA GLN A 33 -30.99 14.26 4.93
C GLN A 33 -32.46 13.93 4.55
N PRO A 34 -33.36 13.85 5.56
CA PRO A 34 -34.57 13.05 5.50
C PRO A 34 -35.74 13.75 4.79
N ALA A 35 -36.67 12.88 4.40
CA ALA A 35 -37.90 13.14 3.68
C ALA A 35 -38.88 14.07 4.41
N ASP A 36 -39.57 14.90 3.62
CA ASP A 36 -40.89 15.43 3.95
C ASP A 36 -41.97 14.74 3.10
N SER A 37 -43.13 14.63 3.73
CA SER A 37 -44.22 13.69 3.49
C SER A 37 -45.25 14.20 2.48
N ASN A 38 -45.85 13.31 1.67
CA ASN A 38 -47.32 13.16 1.54
C ASN A 38 -47.76 12.19 0.41
N GLY A 39 -48.68 11.28 0.78
CA GLY A 39 -49.87 10.80 0.04
C GLY A 39 -49.69 10.10 -1.33
N GLU A 40 -50.39 9.04 -1.73
CA GLU A 40 -51.56 8.31 -1.25
C GLU A 40 -51.58 6.89 -1.87
N ASN A 41 -52.10 5.94 -1.09
CA ASN A 41 -52.84 4.69 -1.36
C ASN A 41 -52.74 3.85 -2.66
N SER A 42 -52.62 2.54 -2.38
CA SER A 42 -53.26 1.37 -3.01
C SER A 42 -52.74 0.87 -4.37
N ASP A 43 -52.09 -0.31 -4.40
CA ASP A 43 -52.82 -1.58 -4.61
C ASP A 43 -51.92 -2.80 -4.38
N SER A 44 -52.52 -3.88 -3.91
CA SER A 44 -51.89 -5.15 -3.54
C SER A 44 -51.66 -6.06 -4.75
N SER A 45 -50.43 -6.55 -4.96
CA SER A 45 -50.15 -7.90 -5.49
C SER A 45 -48.65 -8.20 -5.61
N LEU A 46 -48.23 -9.29 -5.00
CA LEU A 46 -47.04 -10.10 -5.30
C LEU A 46 -47.48 -11.57 -5.13
N PRO A 47 -46.83 -12.59 -5.72
CA PRO A 47 -45.53 -12.54 -6.40
C PRO A 47 -45.54 -13.24 -7.78
N ASN A 48 -44.55 -12.96 -8.64
CA ASN A 48 -43.94 -14.00 -9.48
C ASN A 48 -42.57 -13.53 -9.96
N THR A 49 -41.57 -13.99 -9.23
CA THR A 49 -40.14 -13.95 -9.54
C THR A 49 -39.82 -14.96 -10.64
N PRO A 50 -39.08 -14.58 -11.70
CA PRO A 50 -38.10 -15.47 -12.26
C PRO A 50 -36.80 -15.22 -11.51
N LEU A 51 -36.43 -16.19 -10.68
CA LEU A 51 -35.09 -16.36 -10.15
C LEU A 51 -34.11 -16.37 -11.33
N GLN A 52 -33.36 -15.28 -11.51
CA GLN A 52 -32.12 -15.32 -12.26
C GLN A 52 -30.99 -14.91 -11.33
N THR A 53 -30.56 -15.89 -10.54
CA THR A 53 -29.28 -15.92 -9.85
C THR A 53 -28.17 -15.93 -10.91
N GLN A 54 -27.78 -14.74 -11.36
CA GLN A 54 -26.51 -14.53 -12.05
C GLN A 54 -25.74 -13.45 -11.30
N GLN A 55 -25.08 -13.86 -10.22
CA GLN A 55 -23.99 -13.08 -9.63
C GLN A 55 -22.79 -13.11 -10.59
N HIS A 56 -22.89 -12.38 -11.71
CA HIS A 56 -21.70 -11.96 -12.41
C HIS A 56 -21.14 -10.76 -11.66
N THR A 57 -19.95 -10.93 -11.07
CA THR A 57 -19.10 -9.84 -10.58
C THR A 57 -18.96 -8.81 -11.70
N LYS A 58 -19.80 -7.76 -11.68
CA LYS A 58 -19.85 -6.76 -12.75
C LYS A 58 -18.62 -5.87 -12.61
N LEU A 59 -17.52 -6.29 -13.23
CA LEU A 59 -16.29 -5.51 -13.34
C LEU A 59 -16.64 -4.16 -13.98
N LYS A 60 -16.41 -3.07 -13.22
CA LYS A 60 -16.62 -1.72 -13.73
C LYS A 60 -15.39 -1.30 -14.51
N LEU A 61 -15.55 -1.00 -15.80
CA LEU A 61 -14.48 -0.45 -16.62
C LEU A 61 -14.22 0.99 -16.17
N VAL A 62 -12.99 1.31 -15.78
CA VAL A 62 -12.62 2.71 -15.51
C VAL A 62 -12.56 3.45 -16.85
N PRO A 63 -13.04 4.69 -16.95
CA PRO A 63 -12.83 5.49 -18.16
C PRO A 63 -11.33 5.70 -18.44
N GLU A 64 -10.93 5.57 -19.71
CA GLU A 64 -9.52 5.74 -20.12
C GLU A 64 -8.94 7.09 -19.69
N ALA A 65 -9.70 8.17 -19.89
CA ALA A 65 -9.30 9.51 -19.49
C ALA A 65 -8.96 9.60 -17.99
N LYS A 66 -9.76 8.98 -17.11
CA LYS A 66 -9.51 8.95 -15.68
C LYS A 66 -8.20 8.22 -15.35
N ARG A 67 -7.97 7.05 -15.96
CA ARG A 67 -6.72 6.28 -15.78
C ARG A 67 -5.49 7.05 -16.22
N ILE A 68 -5.59 7.77 -17.33
CA ILE A 68 -4.51 8.65 -17.83
C ILE A 68 -4.22 9.75 -16.80
N VAL A 69 -5.26 10.43 -16.31
CA VAL A 69 -5.10 11.51 -15.33
C VAL A 69 -4.48 11.01 -14.02
N GLU A 70 -4.95 9.89 -13.48
CA GLU A 70 -4.40 9.29 -12.25
C GLU A 70 -2.90 8.97 -12.42
N GLN A 71 -2.52 8.38 -13.54
CA GLN A 71 -1.11 8.14 -13.84
C GLN A 71 -0.32 9.45 -13.99
N LEU A 72 -0.85 10.45 -14.72
CA LEU A 72 -0.17 11.74 -14.94
C LEU A 72 0.16 12.43 -13.62
N VAL A 73 -0.79 12.51 -12.68
CA VAL A 73 -0.56 13.17 -11.39
C VAL A 73 0.42 12.41 -10.51
N LEU A 74 0.42 11.06 -10.57
CA LEU A 74 1.36 10.22 -9.82
C LEU A 74 2.79 10.33 -10.38
N TYR A 75 2.97 10.21 -11.70
CA TYR A 75 4.30 10.34 -12.30
C TYR A 75 4.88 11.74 -12.10
N ARG A 76 4.08 12.80 -12.22
CA ARG A 76 4.52 14.16 -11.86
C ARG A 76 4.98 14.25 -10.40
N ARG A 77 4.25 13.61 -9.48
CA ARG A 77 4.62 13.58 -8.06
C ARG A 77 5.94 12.85 -7.81
N ILE A 78 6.16 11.71 -8.49
CA ILE A 78 7.42 10.95 -8.39
C ILE A 78 8.60 11.79 -8.87
N LEU A 79 8.49 12.41 -10.05
CA LEU A 79 9.56 13.25 -10.60
C LEU A 79 9.89 14.41 -9.67
N TYR A 80 8.86 15.07 -9.10
CA TYR A 80 9.06 16.12 -8.11
C TYR A 80 9.86 15.65 -6.88
N TYR A 81 9.57 14.46 -6.33
CA TYR A 81 10.32 13.91 -5.20
C TYR A 81 11.76 13.55 -5.58
N LEU A 82 11.98 12.98 -6.76
CA LEU A 82 13.32 12.63 -7.22
C LEU A 82 14.16 13.87 -7.50
N GLU A 83 13.60 14.90 -8.14
CA GLU A 83 14.26 16.20 -8.35
C GLU A 83 14.65 16.85 -7.03
N TYR A 84 13.76 16.82 -6.04
CA TYR A 84 14.08 17.29 -4.69
C TYR A 84 15.25 16.50 -4.08
N VAL A 85 15.25 15.17 -4.18
CA VAL A 85 16.36 14.33 -3.69
C VAL A 85 17.67 14.69 -4.38
N PHE A 86 17.68 14.84 -5.70
CA PHE A 86 18.89 15.20 -6.45
C PHE A 86 19.42 16.56 -6.03
N ALA A 87 18.54 17.55 -5.83
CA ALA A 87 18.93 18.86 -5.33
C ALA A 87 19.54 18.78 -3.92
N GLN A 88 18.94 17.99 -3.02
CA GLN A 88 19.46 17.82 -1.66
C GLN A 88 20.78 17.07 -1.61
N VAL A 89 20.94 16.02 -2.42
CA VAL A 89 22.20 15.28 -2.52
C VAL A 89 23.30 16.19 -3.06
N LYS A 90 23.04 16.95 -4.13
CA LYS A 90 24.00 17.90 -4.70
C LYS A 90 24.44 18.94 -3.66
N LYS A 91 23.48 19.51 -2.91
CA LYS A 91 23.74 20.46 -1.83
C LYS A 91 24.58 19.83 -0.71
N ALA A 92 24.20 18.65 -0.23
CA ALA A 92 24.92 17.97 0.86
C ALA A 92 26.35 17.57 0.47
N VAL A 93 26.59 17.24 -0.80
CA VAL A 93 27.94 16.98 -1.32
C VAL A 93 28.76 18.27 -1.38
N SER A 94 28.19 19.38 -1.90
CA SER A 94 28.91 20.67 -1.95
C SER A 94 29.24 21.22 -0.55
N GLU A 95 28.41 20.91 0.45
CA GLU A 95 28.63 21.31 1.85
C GLU A 95 29.53 20.33 2.62
N ASN A 96 30.12 19.32 1.97
CA ASN A 96 30.90 18.24 2.59
C ASN A 96 30.15 17.46 3.69
N ARG A 97 28.81 17.53 3.72
CA ARG A 97 27.94 16.83 4.68
C ARG A 97 27.63 15.39 4.27
N LEU A 98 27.85 15.05 2.99
CA LEU A 98 27.65 13.71 2.47
C LEU A 98 28.92 13.18 1.78
N LYS A 99 29.45 12.07 2.29
CA LYS A 99 30.57 11.37 1.66
C LYS A 99 30.06 10.36 0.60
N PRO A 100 30.70 10.28 -0.58
CA PRO A 100 30.33 9.27 -1.57
C PRO A 100 30.65 7.85 -1.07
N THR A 101 29.63 7.08 -0.70
CA THR A 101 29.76 5.66 -0.37
C THR A 101 29.24 4.79 -1.51
N SER A 102 29.65 3.51 -1.57
CA SER A 102 29.13 2.55 -2.55
C SER A 102 27.60 2.44 -2.48
N ILE A 103 27.05 2.42 -1.26
CA ILE A 103 25.61 2.36 -1.01
C ILE A 103 24.92 3.64 -1.51
N ALA A 104 25.45 4.83 -1.18
CA ALA A 104 24.86 6.10 -1.62
C ALA A 104 24.89 6.23 -3.15
N LYS A 105 26.00 5.83 -3.79
CA LYS A 105 26.11 5.79 -5.26
C LYS A 105 25.06 4.87 -5.87
N LYS A 106 24.94 3.63 -5.36
CA LYS A 106 23.93 2.66 -5.83
C LYS A 106 22.51 3.23 -5.71
N ARG A 107 22.17 3.80 -4.54
CA ARG A 107 20.84 4.40 -4.33
C ARG A 107 20.57 5.58 -5.26
N LEU A 108 21.59 6.39 -5.56
CA LEU A 108 21.46 7.49 -6.52
C LEU A 108 21.24 6.98 -7.94
N THR A 109 21.93 5.89 -8.33
CA THR A 109 21.72 5.21 -9.60
C THR A 109 20.28 4.65 -9.70
N ASP A 110 19.78 4.02 -8.64
CA ASP A 110 18.40 3.51 -8.58
C ASP A 110 17.38 4.66 -8.75
N CYS A 111 17.58 5.78 -8.04
CA CYS A 111 16.77 6.99 -8.20
C CYS A 111 16.80 7.53 -9.64
N ASN A 112 17.97 7.56 -10.27
CA ASN A 112 18.12 8.05 -11.64
C ASN A 112 17.44 7.14 -12.67
N ALA A 113 17.57 5.82 -12.51
CA ALA A 113 16.88 4.85 -13.35
C ALA A 113 15.35 5.00 -13.24
N LEU A 114 14.84 5.14 -12.02
CA LEU A 114 13.41 5.38 -11.77
C LEU A 114 12.94 6.71 -12.37
N TYR A 115 13.74 7.78 -12.24
CA TYR A 115 13.44 9.09 -12.84
C TYR A 115 13.22 8.97 -14.35
N HIS A 116 14.15 8.35 -15.07
CA HIS A 116 14.05 8.20 -16.52
C HIS A 116 12.85 7.35 -16.92
N ARG A 117 12.59 6.23 -16.23
CA ARG A 117 11.41 5.38 -16.47
C ARG A 117 10.11 6.18 -16.31
N CYS A 118 9.97 6.92 -15.22
CA CYS A 118 8.81 7.75 -14.93
C CYS A 118 8.65 8.90 -15.95
N TYR A 119 9.76 9.54 -16.33
CA TYR A 119 9.76 10.63 -17.31
C TYR A 119 9.28 10.18 -18.69
N ILE A 120 9.84 9.08 -19.20
CA ILE A 120 9.42 8.50 -20.48
C ILE A 120 7.91 8.19 -20.46
N ARG A 121 7.44 7.57 -19.38
CA ARG A 121 6.02 7.22 -19.24
C ARG A 121 5.13 8.47 -19.16
N LEU A 122 5.56 9.51 -18.44
CA LEU A 122 4.84 10.78 -18.36
C LEU A 122 4.72 11.45 -19.74
N CYS A 123 5.79 11.45 -20.54
CA CYS A 123 5.77 12.00 -21.90
C CYS A 123 4.80 11.23 -22.81
N GLN A 124 4.80 9.90 -22.73
CA GLN A 124 3.85 9.06 -23.47
C GLN A 124 2.40 9.39 -23.10
N LEU A 125 2.10 9.44 -21.80
CA LEU A 125 0.76 9.77 -21.30
C LEU A 125 0.32 11.19 -21.68
N SER A 126 1.24 12.15 -21.65
CA SER A 126 0.96 13.55 -22.03
C SER A 126 0.68 13.69 -23.53
N ARG A 127 1.24 12.81 -24.37
CA ARG A 127 0.89 12.73 -25.80
C ARG A 127 -0.49 12.11 -25.99
N LEU A 128 -0.77 11.00 -25.31
CA LEU A 128 -2.06 10.31 -25.36
C LEU A 128 -3.22 11.21 -24.88
N SER A 129 -2.99 11.98 -23.81
CA SER A 129 -4.00 12.87 -23.24
C SER A 129 -4.40 14.05 -24.12
N ARG A 130 -3.67 14.29 -25.23
CA ARG A 130 -3.95 15.37 -26.19
C ARG A 130 -4.75 14.90 -27.41
N ARG A 131 -5.16 13.64 -27.47
CA ARG A 131 -6.09 13.18 -28.50
C ARG A 131 -7.44 13.91 -28.34
N GLU A 132 -8.06 14.25 -29.46
CA GLU A 132 -9.29 15.06 -29.49
C GLU A 132 -10.43 14.40 -28.68
N ASP A 133 -10.56 13.08 -28.77
CA ASP A 133 -11.56 12.28 -28.06
C ASP A 133 -11.34 12.23 -26.53
N LEU A 134 -10.15 12.59 -26.05
CA LEU A 134 -9.79 12.54 -24.64
C LEU A 134 -9.64 13.93 -24.00
N LEU A 135 -9.56 15.00 -24.79
CA LEU A 135 -9.19 16.33 -24.31
C LEU A 135 -10.17 16.87 -23.25
N GLU A 136 -11.46 16.82 -23.53
CA GLU A 136 -12.52 17.29 -22.64
C GLU A 136 -12.64 16.42 -21.36
N PRO A 137 -12.70 15.07 -21.46
CA PRO A 137 -12.71 14.20 -20.28
C PRO A 137 -11.46 14.32 -19.41
N VAL A 138 -10.26 14.41 -20.00
CA VAL A 138 -8.99 14.57 -19.27
C VAL A 138 -8.98 15.90 -18.51
N GLY A 139 -9.37 16.99 -19.18
CA GLY A 139 -9.48 18.31 -18.55
C GLY A 139 -10.40 18.30 -17.32
N ARG A 140 -11.58 17.67 -17.47
CA ARG A 140 -12.55 17.52 -16.36
C ARG A 140 -12.01 16.69 -15.20
N HIS A 141 -11.22 15.66 -15.47
CA HIS A 141 -10.64 14.82 -14.41
C HIS A 141 -9.47 15.49 -13.69
N LEU A 142 -8.66 16.30 -14.38
CA LEU A 142 -7.51 17.01 -13.79
C LEU A 142 -7.91 17.96 -12.65
N SER A 143 -9.12 18.51 -12.66
CA SER A 143 -9.61 19.37 -11.57
C SER A 143 -10.08 18.61 -10.33
N ARG A 144 -10.33 17.30 -10.42
CA ARG A 144 -10.92 16.48 -9.34
C ARG A 144 -9.93 15.46 -8.76
N VAL A 145 -8.95 15.03 -9.56
CA VAL A 145 -7.98 14.00 -9.18
C VAL A 145 -6.69 14.65 -8.70
N THR A 146 -6.31 14.37 -7.46
CA THR A 146 -5.04 14.85 -6.89
C THR A 146 -4.15 13.68 -6.49
N ALA A 147 -2.84 13.85 -6.62
CA ALA A 147 -1.88 12.85 -6.15
C ALA A 147 -2.07 12.55 -4.67
N ASN A 148 -2.27 13.57 -3.82
CA ASN A 148 -2.44 13.38 -2.37
C ASN A 148 -3.60 12.45 -2.04
N ARG A 149 -4.74 12.62 -2.72
CA ARG A 149 -5.91 11.76 -2.52
C ARG A 149 -5.64 10.32 -2.96
N LEU A 150 -4.95 10.13 -4.09
CA LEU A 150 -4.59 8.80 -4.58
C LEU A 150 -3.63 8.08 -3.63
N ILE A 151 -2.62 8.79 -3.13
CA ILE A 151 -1.63 8.27 -2.18
C ILE A 151 -2.30 7.89 -0.86
N PHE A 152 -3.17 8.74 -0.34
CA PHE A 152 -3.89 8.48 0.91
C PHE A 152 -4.80 7.25 0.78
N ASN A 153 -5.60 7.18 -0.29
CA ASN A 153 -6.45 6.02 -0.53
C ASN A 153 -5.63 4.74 -0.68
N TYR A 154 -4.49 4.81 -1.38
CA TYR A 154 -3.62 3.64 -1.52
C TYR A 154 -3.02 3.20 -0.19
N ALA A 155 -2.71 4.13 0.72
CA ALA A 155 -2.28 3.78 2.08
C ALA A 155 -3.39 3.05 2.85
N LEU A 156 -4.66 3.47 2.70
CA LEU A 156 -5.80 2.75 3.28
C LEU A 156 -5.96 1.35 2.68
N ASP A 157 -5.84 1.23 1.36
CA ASP A 157 -5.88 -0.07 0.68
C ASP A 157 -4.79 -1.01 1.23
N GLN A 158 -3.56 -0.49 1.45
CA GLN A 158 -2.49 -1.25 2.09
C GLN A 158 -2.85 -1.68 3.52
N CYS A 159 -3.46 -0.81 4.34
CA CYS A 159 -3.91 -1.18 5.68
C CYS A 159 -4.98 -2.27 5.67
N PHE A 160 -6.02 -2.14 4.84
CA PHE A 160 -7.06 -3.17 4.74
C PHE A 160 -6.51 -4.50 4.29
N ALA A 161 -5.64 -4.46 3.28
CA ALA A 161 -4.96 -5.64 2.79
C ALA A 161 -4.03 -6.24 3.86
N ALA A 162 -3.41 -5.43 4.72
CA ALA A 162 -2.60 -5.92 5.84
C ALA A 162 -3.44 -6.63 6.91
N GLU A 163 -4.61 -6.09 7.26
CA GLU A 163 -5.54 -6.74 8.21
C GLU A 163 -6.04 -8.09 7.67
N MET A 164 -6.29 -8.17 6.36
CA MET A 164 -6.66 -9.44 5.72
C MET A 164 -5.52 -10.45 5.75
N ASP A 165 -4.28 -10.03 5.48
CA ASP A 165 -3.10 -10.90 5.58
C ASP A 165 -2.87 -11.40 7.02
N ASP A 166 -3.07 -10.54 8.03
CA ASP A 166 -3.00 -10.91 9.45
C ASP A 166 -4.08 -11.96 9.78
N TYR A 167 -5.31 -11.73 9.32
CA TYR A 167 -6.43 -12.65 9.53
C TYR A 167 -6.18 -14.05 8.96
N ILE A 168 -5.58 -14.16 7.77
CA ILE A 168 -5.23 -15.46 7.15
C ILE A 168 -3.91 -16.05 7.67
N GLY A 169 -3.18 -15.32 8.53
CA GLY A 169 -1.94 -15.76 9.16
C GLY A 169 -0.65 -15.47 8.37
N ASP A 170 -0.70 -14.71 7.28
CA ASP A 170 0.51 -14.24 6.57
C ASP A 170 1.05 -12.94 7.20
N LEU A 171 1.64 -13.10 8.39
CA LEU A 171 2.17 -11.99 9.17
C LEU A 171 3.30 -11.23 8.44
N GLY A 172 4.04 -11.93 7.55
CA GLY A 172 5.12 -11.33 6.77
C GLY A 172 4.60 -10.35 5.73
N LEU A 173 3.54 -10.71 5.01
CA LEU A 173 2.87 -9.81 4.07
C LEU A 173 2.15 -8.68 4.80
N ALA A 174 1.46 -8.97 5.90
CA ALA A 174 0.79 -7.96 6.72
C ALA A 174 1.76 -6.85 7.16
N LEU A 175 2.90 -7.23 7.75
CA LEU A 175 3.95 -6.27 8.17
C LEU A 175 4.49 -5.46 6.99
N ARG A 176 4.69 -6.09 5.82
CA ARG A 176 5.14 -5.39 4.60
C ARG A 176 4.13 -4.35 4.14
N ARG A 177 2.84 -4.67 4.16
CA ARG A 177 1.75 -3.75 3.74
C ARG A 177 1.59 -2.59 4.71
N TYR A 178 1.67 -2.82 6.03
CA TYR A 178 1.72 -1.72 7.00
C TYR A 178 2.93 -0.82 6.79
N ARG A 179 4.12 -1.38 6.54
CA ARG A 179 5.32 -0.55 6.25
C ARG A 179 5.12 0.30 4.99
N ALA A 180 4.45 -0.24 3.96
CA ALA A 180 4.08 0.53 2.77
C ALA A 180 3.12 1.68 3.12
N ALA A 181 2.06 1.40 3.88
CA ALA A 181 1.11 2.41 4.36
C ALA A 181 1.80 3.53 5.17
N ILE A 182 2.67 3.16 6.11
CA ILE A 182 3.48 4.11 6.92
C ILE A 182 4.32 5.01 6.00
N THR A 183 4.98 4.42 5.00
CA THR A 183 5.82 5.17 4.05
C THR A 183 4.99 6.16 3.23
N LEU A 184 3.80 5.77 2.78
CA LEU A 184 2.87 6.61 2.02
C LEU A 184 2.35 7.78 2.87
N ILE A 185 1.84 7.50 4.08
CA ILE A 185 1.30 8.54 4.98
C ILE A 185 2.41 9.50 5.41
N HIS A 186 3.60 8.99 5.75
CA HIS A 186 4.74 9.84 6.08
C HIS A 186 5.13 10.77 4.91
N GLY A 187 5.09 10.26 3.67
CA GLY A 187 5.29 11.07 2.47
C GLY A 187 4.27 12.20 2.33
N LEU A 188 3.01 11.97 2.70
CA LEU A 188 1.99 13.01 2.74
C LEU A 188 2.24 14.03 3.86
N CYS A 189 2.62 13.58 5.07
CA CYS A 189 2.95 14.48 6.18
C CYS A 189 4.00 15.52 5.79
N GLN A 190 5.05 15.09 5.07
CA GLN A 190 6.14 15.98 4.63
C GLN A 190 5.69 17.11 3.69
N HIS A 191 4.57 16.93 2.98
CA HIS A 191 4.08 17.86 1.96
C HIS A 191 2.74 18.50 2.32
N ALA A 192 2.23 18.25 3.52
CA ALA A 192 1.00 18.85 4.03
C ALA A 192 1.22 20.33 4.34
N THR A 193 0.37 21.19 3.79
CA THR A 193 0.46 22.66 3.97
C THR A 193 -0.48 23.16 5.04
N THR A 194 -1.70 22.62 5.10
CA THR A 194 -2.71 23.04 6.07
C THR A 194 -2.47 22.41 7.44
N GLN A 195 -2.79 23.14 8.52
CA GLN A 195 -2.63 22.60 9.87
C GLN A 195 -3.55 21.42 10.13
N TYR A 196 -4.76 21.45 9.57
CA TYR A 196 -5.73 20.36 9.64
C TYR A 196 -5.18 19.07 9.00
N ASP A 197 -4.63 19.15 7.79
CA ASP A 197 -4.06 17.97 7.12
C ASP A 197 -2.86 17.42 7.91
N LYS A 198 -2.03 18.31 8.47
CA LYS A 198 -0.89 17.91 9.31
C LYS A 198 -1.34 17.14 10.54
N SER A 199 -2.36 17.61 11.27
CA SER A 199 -2.87 16.90 12.44
C SER A 199 -3.49 15.56 12.05
N LEU A 200 -4.37 15.56 11.04
CA LEU A 200 -5.04 14.34 10.57
C LEU A 200 -4.04 13.27 10.12
N LEU A 201 -3.06 13.64 9.28
CA LEU A 201 -2.07 12.69 8.77
C LEU A 201 -1.13 12.21 9.87
N SER A 202 -0.80 13.05 10.86
CA SER A 202 0.00 12.64 12.01
C SER A 202 -0.74 11.64 12.90
N ASP A 203 -2.04 11.84 13.12
CA ASP A 203 -2.88 10.89 13.85
C ASP A 203 -3.02 9.56 13.11
N CYS A 204 -3.26 9.60 11.79
CA CYS A 204 -3.27 8.39 10.96
C CYS A 204 -1.93 7.65 11.04
N LEU A 205 -0.81 8.37 10.92
CA LEU A 205 0.52 7.78 10.98
C LEU A 205 0.75 7.08 12.33
N ARG A 206 0.38 7.74 13.43
CA ARG A 206 0.51 7.19 14.78
C ARG A 206 -0.30 5.91 14.94
N MET A 207 -1.56 5.89 14.49
CA MET A 207 -2.42 4.70 14.59
C MET A 207 -1.86 3.52 13.79
N ILE A 208 -1.38 3.76 12.56
CA ILE A 208 -0.81 2.69 11.73
C ILE A 208 0.50 2.17 12.33
N GLN A 209 1.34 3.05 12.87
CA GLN A 209 2.59 2.67 13.54
C GLN A 209 2.35 1.84 14.80
N ASP A 210 1.34 2.20 15.60
CA ASP A 210 0.96 1.44 16.81
C ASP A 210 0.47 0.03 16.48
N ARG A 211 -0.42 -0.08 15.47
CA ARG A 211 -0.89 -1.39 14.97
C ARG A 211 0.26 -2.24 14.42
N HIS A 212 1.13 -1.65 13.59
CA HIS A 212 2.32 -2.32 13.07
C HIS A 212 3.26 -2.77 14.19
N GLY A 213 3.48 -1.93 15.21
CA GLY A 213 4.32 -2.25 16.36
C GLY A 213 3.77 -3.41 17.19
N THR A 214 2.46 -3.42 17.44
CA THR A 214 1.75 -4.51 18.14
C THR A 214 1.88 -5.83 17.37
N LEU A 215 1.63 -5.80 16.06
CA LEU A 215 1.77 -6.98 15.21
C LEU A 215 3.21 -7.50 15.17
N TRP A 216 4.19 -6.58 15.08
CA TRP A 216 5.60 -6.93 15.07
C TRP A 216 6.03 -7.57 16.40
N ALA A 217 5.56 -7.04 17.53
CA ALA A 217 5.81 -7.60 18.86
C ALA A 217 5.20 -9.01 19.00
N HIS A 218 3.99 -9.23 18.46
CA HIS A 218 3.38 -10.55 18.41
C HIS A 218 4.23 -11.55 17.61
N VAL A 219 4.71 -11.17 16.42
CA VAL A 219 5.60 -12.01 15.59
C VAL A 219 6.91 -12.33 16.32
N ALA A 220 7.54 -11.32 16.92
CA ALA A 220 8.80 -11.50 17.67
C ALA A 220 8.60 -12.40 18.91
N GLY A 221 7.50 -12.23 19.63
CA GLY A 221 7.14 -13.04 20.79
C GLY A 221 6.81 -14.49 20.44
N SER A 222 6.05 -14.72 19.37
CA SER A 222 5.70 -16.05 18.85
C SER A 222 6.93 -16.81 18.34
N GLY A 223 7.89 -16.11 17.70
CA GLY A 223 9.17 -16.71 17.31
C GLY A 223 10.03 -17.18 18.50
N CYS A 224 10.04 -16.42 19.60
CA CYS A 224 10.72 -16.81 20.83
C CYS A 224 10.05 -18.02 21.51
N ARG A 225 8.71 -18.07 21.50
CA ARG A 225 7.94 -19.17 22.11
C ARG A 225 8.11 -20.48 21.34
N ALA A 226 8.01 -20.44 20.00
CA ALA A 226 8.25 -21.60 19.15
C ALA A 226 9.68 -22.16 19.26
N ARG A 227 10.67 -21.27 19.43
CA ARG A 227 12.07 -21.67 19.64
C ARG A 227 12.29 -22.30 21.03
N GLY A 228 11.56 -21.83 22.05
CA GLY A 228 11.52 -22.46 23.37
C GLY A 228 10.91 -23.86 23.34
N ASP A 229 9.81 -24.04 22.63
CA ASP A 229 9.12 -25.34 22.49
C ASP A 229 9.96 -26.35 21.70
N GLU A 230 10.73 -25.91 20.69
CA GLU A 230 11.67 -26.75 19.93
C GLU A 230 12.88 -27.15 20.77
N ILE A 231 13.43 -26.23 21.58
CA ILE A 231 14.52 -26.56 22.52
C ILE A 231 14.02 -27.55 23.58
N GLN A 232 12.82 -27.34 24.12
CA GLN A 232 12.23 -28.26 25.10
C GLN A 232 11.96 -29.64 24.51
N ARG A 233 11.45 -29.74 23.27
CA ARG A 233 11.31 -31.03 22.56
C ARG A 233 12.63 -31.73 22.31
N ARG A 234 13.69 -30.99 21.97
CA ARG A 234 15.04 -31.57 21.80
C ARG A 234 15.62 -32.06 23.12
N ILE A 235 15.41 -31.35 24.22
CA ILE A 235 15.85 -31.79 25.55
C ILE A 235 15.10 -33.07 25.97
N SER A 236 13.79 -33.13 25.74
CA SER A 236 12.98 -34.33 26.02
C SER A 236 13.40 -35.55 25.19
N ASN A 237 13.86 -35.36 23.95
CA ASN A 237 14.32 -36.45 23.08
C ASN A 237 15.76 -36.92 23.37
N VAL A 238 16.54 -36.18 24.16
CA VAL A 238 17.91 -36.58 24.57
C VAL A 238 17.90 -37.38 25.89
N GLY A 239 16.76 -37.47 26.58
CA GLY A 239 16.61 -38.16 27.86
C GLY A 239 16.33 -39.68 27.81
N LEU A 240 16.35 -40.31 26.63
CA LEU A 240 16.13 -41.75 26.44
C LEU A 240 17.32 -42.41 25.74
N ASP A 241 18.52 -42.26 26.31
CA ASP A 241 19.60 -43.22 26.06
C ASP A 241 20.60 -43.19 27.22
N SER A 242 20.55 -44.23 28.05
CA SER A 242 21.58 -44.60 29.03
C SER A 242 21.29 -46.02 29.54
N PRO A 243 22.31 -46.79 29.95
CA PRO A 243 23.41 -47.28 29.12
C PRO A 243 23.51 -48.82 29.19
N LEU A 244 24.32 -49.40 28.31
CA LEU A 244 24.73 -50.81 28.34
C LEU A 244 25.19 -51.24 29.76
N ALA A 245 24.63 -52.34 30.25
CA ALA A 245 25.14 -53.06 31.42
C ALA A 245 26.40 -53.87 31.05
N PRO A 246 27.38 -54.01 31.97
CA PRO A 246 28.68 -54.60 31.69
C PRO A 246 28.66 -56.14 31.78
N SER A 247 29.51 -56.75 30.96
CA SER A 247 29.81 -58.18 30.89
C SER A 247 30.53 -58.66 32.16
N SER A 248 29.97 -59.68 32.81
CA SER A 248 30.62 -60.42 33.89
C SER A 248 31.63 -61.43 33.32
N VAL A 249 32.91 -61.22 33.60
CA VAL A 249 34.00 -62.18 33.41
C VAL A 249 34.08 -63.08 34.65
N THR A 250 33.89 -64.38 34.46
CA THR A 250 34.12 -65.43 35.46
C THR A 250 35.46 -66.12 35.20
N SER A 251 36.38 -66.09 36.16
CA SER A 251 37.37 -67.16 36.32
C SER A 251 37.99 -67.21 37.72
N ARG A 252 37.80 -68.39 38.34
CA ARG A 252 38.52 -69.08 39.43
C ARG A 252 38.86 -68.32 40.71
#